data_AF-U3GZI6-F1
#
_entry.id   AF-U3GZI6-F1
#
_cell.length_a   1.000
_cell.length_b   1.000
_cell.length_c   1.000
_cell.angle_alpha   90.00
_cell.angle_beta   90.00
_cell.angle_gamma   90.00
#
_symmetry.space_group_name_H-M   'P 1'
#
loop_
_entity.id
_entity.type
_entity.pdbx_description
1 polymer ?
#
loop_
_entity_poly.entity_id
_entity_poly.type
_entity_poly.pdbx_seq_one_letter_code
_entity_poly.pdbx_strand_id
1 'polypeptide(L)'
;MCSYATRMLIVLPPSETKAFGGDASLGPLDMDRLSFPSLNAPRQGIAEALVAASADIDEALAMLKVKNPAEVEANRALFVSPTMPAITRYTGVLYDALDAASLHEQCLSRLAIGSALFGVVGAADHIPHYRLSGGTKLGGKTMKAWWGKAITQALEPVHEQGLLLDMRSGAYQSLGPVKGAATVRVETTEGKVVSHFNKHYKGELARALALHQQEAETLDDVAGVAAAAGFEVRVDGQLLTMVVDR
;
A
#
# COMPACT_ATOMS: atom_id res chain seq x y z
N MET A 1 14.01 -3.84 -17.57
CA MET A 1 14.16 -2.88 -16.46
C MET A 1 12.96 -1.95 -16.53
N CYS A 2 11.99 -2.10 -15.64
CA CYS A 2 10.89 -1.13 -15.55
C CYS A 2 11.45 0.08 -14.80
N SER A 3 11.87 1.12 -15.53
CA SER A 3 12.25 2.39 -14.94
C SER A 3 10.96 3.05 -14.47
N TYR A 4 10.77 3.15 -13.15
CA TYR A 4 9.85 4.14 -12.61
C TYR A 4 10.38 5.50 -13.06
N ALA A 5 9.61 6.22 -13.89
CA ALA A 5 10.00 7.52 -14.41
C ALA A 5 9.92 8.65 -13.35
N THR A 6 9.44 8.32 -12.15
CA THR A 6 9.28 9.23 -11.02
C THR A 6 10.49 9.13 -10.08
N ARG A 7 11.03 10.28 -9.65
CA ARG A 7 12.07 10.42 -8.63
C ARG A 7 11.52 10.37 -7.20
N MET A 8 10.21 10.38 -7.03
CA MET A 8 9.56 10.15 -5.74
C MET A 8 8.56 8.99 -5.84
N LEU A 9 8.58 8.09 -4.84
CA LEU A 9 7.56 7.07 -4.65
C LEU A 9 7.01 7.12 -3.22
N ILE A 10 5.69 7.27 -3.10
CA ILE A 10 4.96 7.23 -1.83
C ILE A 10 4.33 5.84 -1.68
N VAL A 11 4.72 5.10 -0.66
CA VAL A 11 4.16 3.77 -0.38
C VAL A 11 3.09 3.86 0.71
N LEU A 12 1.84 3.85 0.29
CA LEU A 12 0.66 3.91 1.15
C LEU A 12 0.46 2.60 1.92
N PRO A 13 -0.10 2.65 3.14
CA PRO A 13 -0.59 1.45 3.79
C PRO A 13 -1.81 0.90 3.03
N PRO A 14 -2.02 -0.43 3.03
CA PRO A 14 -3.28 -0.98 2.53
C PRO A 14 -4.45 -0.59 3.44
N SER A 15 -5.65 -0.85 2.93
CA SER A 15 -6.84 -0.96 3.76
C SER A 15 -7.30 -2.40 3.91
N GLU A 16 -7.92 -2.70 5.05
CA GLU A 16 -8.58 -3.98 5.27
C GLU A 16 -9.85 -4.08 4.41
N THR A 17 -10.58 -2.96 4.25
CA THR A 17 -11.77 -2.84 3.41
C THR A 17 -11.40 -2.55 1.96
N LYS A 18 -12.09 -3.23 1.04
CA LYS A 18 -11.88 -3.06 -0.41
C LYS A 18 -13.22 -2.94 -1.11
N ALA A 19 -13.26 -2.15 -2.17
CA ALA A 19 -14.42 -2.08 -3.05
C ALA A 19 -14.68 -3.47 -3.67
N PHE A 20 -15.94 -3.83 -3.86
CA PHE A 20 -16.36 -4.98 -4.65
C PHE A 20 -16.46 -4.63 -6.13
N GLY A 21 -16.57 -5.64 -7.00
CA GLY A 21 -16.66 -5.46 -8.45
C GLY A 21 -15.29 -5.37 -9.12
N GLY A 22 -15.27 -4.75 -10.29
CA GLY A 22 -14.14 -4.66 -11.20
C GLY A 22 -14.64 -4.60 -12.63
N ASP A 23 -13.74 -4.32 -13.56
CA ASP A 23 -14.07 -4.29 -14.98
C ASP A 23 -13.74 -5.65 -15.60
N ALA A 24 -14.78 -6.39 -15.99
CA ALA A 24 -14.61 -7.70 -16.62
C ALA A 24 -13.88 -7.62 -17.97
N SER A 25 -13.87 -6.46 -18.63
CA SER A 25 -13.15 -6.25 -19.90
C SER A 25 -11.63 -6.15 -19.70
N LEU A 26 -11.15 -5.80 -18.50
CA LEU A 26 -9.73 -5.79 -18.15
C LEU A 26 -9.17 -7.20 -17.91
N GLY A 27 -10.05 -8.20 -17.78
CA GLY A 27 -9.68 -9.58 -17.51
C GLY A 27 -9.29 -9.83 -16.05
N PRO A 28 -8.91 -11.09 -15.74
CA PRO A 28 -8.50 -11.49 -14.41
C PRO A 28 -7.11 -10.97 -14.05
N LEU A 29 -6.64 -11.32 -12.85
CA LEU A 29 -5.28 -11.02 -12.38
C LEU A 29 -4.22 -11.48 -13.39
N ASP A 30 -3.46 -10.52 -13.90
CA ASP A 30 -2.26 -10.74 -14.71
C ASP A 30 -1.05 -10.19 -13.95
N MET A 31 -0.25 -11.09 -13.36
CA MET A 31 0.90 -10.69 -12.54
C MET A 31 2.00 -10.01 -13.35
N ASP A 32 2.14 -10.32 -14.64
CA ASP A 32 3.20 -9.76 -15.47
C ASP A 32 2.92 -8.30 -15.85
N ARG A 33 1.67 -7.85 -15.66
CA ARG A 33 1.25 -6.45 -15.81
C ARG A 33 1.31 -5.65 -14.51
N LEU A 34 1.60 -6.28 -13.37
CA LEU A 34 1.78 -5.57 -12.10
C LEU A 34 3.16 -4.90 -12.05
N SER A 35 3.21 -3.76 -11.38
CA SER A 35 4.46 -3.11 -11.01
C SER A 35 5.33 -4.05 -10.15
N PHE A 36 6.64 -3.82 -10.11
CA PHE A 36 7.61 -4.64 -9.37
C PHE A 36 7.58 -6.14 -9.76
N PRO A 37 7.89 -6.50 -11.01
CA PRO A 37 7.78 -7.88 -11.51
C PRO A 37 8.70 -8.88 -10.77
N SER A 38 9.76 -8.41 -10.09
CA SER A 38 10.59 -9.24 -9.21
C SER A 38 9.81 -9.87 -8.05
N LEU A 39 8.60 -9.38 -7.75
CA LEU A 39 7.70 -9.93 -6.75
C LEU A 39 6.79 -11.05 -7.30
N ASN A 40 6.78 -11.34 -8.61
CA ASN A 40 5.81 -12.28 -9.20
C ASN A 40 5.94 -13.71 -8.66
N ALA A 41 7.15 -14.21 -8.45
CA ALA A 41 7.36 -15.55 -7.89
C ALA A 41 6.73 -15.71 -6.48
N PRO A 42 7.03 -14.87 -5.47
CA PRO A 42 6.35 -14.95 -4.19
C PRO A 42 4.85 -14.62 -4.28
N ARG A 43 4.42 -13.69 -5.15
CA ARG A 43 2.99 -13.41 -5.39
C ARG A 43 2.23 -14.66 -5.80
N GLN A 44 2.76 -15.42 -6.76
CA GLN A 44 2.13 -16.66 -7.24
C GLN A 44 1.96 -17.67 -6.10
N GLY A 45 3.04 -17.93 -5.34
CA GLY A 45 2.99 -18.88 -4.22
C GLY A 45 2.01 -18.47 -3.10
N ILE A 46 1.93 -17.18 -2.77
CA ILE A 46 0.99 -16.68 -1.78
C ILE A 46 -0.45 -16.76 -2.31
N ALA A 47 -0.69 -16.40 -3.57
CA ALA A 47 -2.01 -16.45 -4.21
C ALA A 47 -2.56 -17.88 -4.27
N GLU A 48 -1.75 -18.85 -4.70
CA GLU A 48 -2.13 -20.27 -4.72
C GLU A 48 -2.41 -20.79 -3.31
N ALA A 49 -1.54 -20.47 -2.34
CA ALA A 49 -1.75 -20.86 -0.95
C ALA A 49 -3.03 -20.24 -0.36
N LEU A 50 -3.38 -19.01 -0.77
CA LEU A 50 -4.59 -18.32 -0.34
C LEU A 50 -5.84 -18.97 -0.89
N VAL A 51 -5.85 -19.31 -2.19
CA VAL A 51 -6.94 -20.05 -2.83
C VAL A 51 -7.13 -21.40 -2.15
N ALA A 52 -6.04 -22.16 -1.95
CA ALA A 52 -6.09 -23.47 -1.31
C ALA A 52 -6.61 -23.40 0.13
N ALA A 53 -6.14 -22.42 0.92
CA ALA A 53 -6.61 -22.20 2.29
C ALA A 53 -8.04 -21.66 2.37
N SER A 54 -8.63 -21.26 1.24
CA SER A 54 -10.01 -20.78 1.14
C SER A 54 -10.98 -21.86 0.65
N ALA A 55 -10.53 -23.12 0.53
CA ALA A 55 -11.37 -24.23 0.06
C ALA A 55 -12.48 -24.60 1.05
N ASP A 56 -12.18 -24.60 2.35
CA ASP A 56 -13.16 -24.72 3.44
C ASP A 56 -13.51 -23.34 3.98
N ILE A 57 -14.80 -22.98 3.92
CA ILE A 57 -15.25 -21.63 4.27
C ILE A 57 -15.06 -21.34 5.76
N ASP A 58 -15.38 -22.29 6.64
CA ASP A 58 -15.37 -22.06 8.09
C ASP A 58 -13.94 -21.95 8.61
N GLU A 59 -13.03 -22.82 8.13
CA GLU A 59 -11.61 -22.74 8.44
C GLU A 59 -10.99 -21.44 7.93
N ALA A 60 -11.35 -21.03 6.70
CA ALA A 60 -10.85 -19.79 6.09
C ALA A 60 -11.33 -18.54 6.84
N LEU A 61 -12.61 -18.48 7.23
CA LEU A 61 -13.16 -17.38 8.02
C LEU A 61 -12.39 -17.20 9.34
N ALA A 62 -12.10 -18.31 10.03
CA ALA A 62 -11.33 -18.31 11.28
C ALA A 62 -9.88 -17.86 11.06
N MET A 63 -9.21 -18.41 10.05
CA MET A 63 -7.81 -18.08 9.72
C MET A 63 -7.63 -16.62 9.30
N LEU A 64 -8.53 -16.10 8.46
CA LEU A 64 -8.55 -14.73 7.96
C LEU A 64 -9.12 -13.73 8.97
N LYS A 65 -9.72 -14.22 10.07
CA LYS A 65 -10.40 -13.43 11.11
C LYS A 65 -11.46 -12.50 10.52
N VAL A 66 -12.25 -13.02 9.60
CA VAL A 66 -13.39 -12.31 9.01
C VAL A 66 -14.70 -13.01 9.30
N LYS A 67 -15.80 -12.27 9.22
CA LYS A 67 -17.15 -12.79 9.45
C LYS A 67 -17.96 -12.95 8.16
N ASN A 68 -17.52 -12.35 7.06
CA ASN A 68 -18.25 -12.31 5.80
C ASN A 68 -17.75 -13.42 4.86
N PRO A 69 -18.56 -14.45 4.56
CA PRO A 69 -18.18 -15.52 3.63
C PRO A 69 -17.83 -15.04 2.23
N ALA A 70 -18.38 -13.90 1.78
CA ALA A 70 -18.05 -13.33 0.48
C ALA A 70 -16.56 -12.97 0.32
N GLU A 71 -15.86 -12.68 1.44
CA GLU A 71 -14.42 -12.44 1.43
C GLU A 71 -13.62 -13.72 1.11
N VAL A 72 -14.10 -14.87 1.60
CA VAL A 72 -13.51 -16.18 1.30
C VAL A 72 -13.79 -16.58 -0.13
N GLU A 73 -15.03 -16.38 -0.60
CA GLU A 73 -15.38 -16.64 -2.00
C GLU A 73 -14.58 -15.78 -2.98
N ALA A 74 -14.31 -14.51 -2.64
CA ALA A 74 -13.42 -13.68 -3.45
C ALA A 74 -12.00 -14.24 -3.52
N ASN A 75 -11.46 -14.78 -2.42
CA ASN A 75 -10.17 -15.46 -2.43
C ASN A 75 -10.18 -16.72 -3.30
N ARG A 76 -11.27 -17.51 -3.31
CA ARG A 76 -11.39 -18.69 -4.19
C ARG A 76 -11.41 -18.31 -5.67
N ALA A 77 -12.02 -17.16 -5.99
CA ALA A 77 -12.13 -16.65 -7.35
C ALA A 77 -10.94 -15.76 -7.79
N LEU A 78 -9.84 -15.73 -7.02
CA LEU A 78 -8.75 -14.78 -7.20
C LEU A 78 -8.21 -14.69 -8.65
N PHE A 79 -8.03 -15.84 -9.31
CA PHE A 79 -7.47 -15.94 -10.66
C PHE A 79 -8.48 -15.78 -11.80
N VAL A 80 -9.77 -15.61 -11.49
CA VAL A 80 -10.84 -15.50 -12.50
C VAL A 80 -11.71 -14.25 -12.31
N SER A 81 -11.60 -13.59 -11.16
CA SER A 81 -12.41 -12.43 -10.84
C SER A 81 -11.98 -11.17 -11.59
N PRO A 82 -12.91 -10.26 -11.90
CA PRO A 82 -12.59 -8.96 -12.49
C PRO A 82 -11.64 -8.13 -11.62
N THR A 83 -10.82 -7.34 -12.29
CA THR A 83 -9.81 -6.48 -11.65
C THR A 83 -10.21 -5.00 -11.72
N MET A 84 -9.57 -4.17 -10.89
CA MET A 84 -9.64 -2.70 -10.97
C MET A 84 -8.34 -2.11 -10.43
N PRO A 85 -8.02 -0.83 -10.71
CA PRO A 85 -6.82 -0.18 -10.18
C PRO A 85 -6.73 -0.33 -8.66
N ALA A 86 -5.52 -0.60 -8.16
CA ALA A 86 -5.27 -0.79 -6.72
C ALA A 86 -5.74 0.43 -5.91
N ILE A 87 -5.53 1.64 -6.43
CA ILE A 87 -5.92 2.89 -5.79
C ILE A 87 -7.44 3.03 -5.59
N THR A 88 -8.24 2.40 -6.46
CA THR A 88 -9.71 2.34 -6.33
C THR A 88 -10.18 1.07 -5.64
N ARG A 89 -9.33 0.03 -5.57
CA ARG A 89 -9.66 -1.22 -4.87
C ARG A 89 -9.66 -1.04 -3.36
N TYR A 90 -8.66 -0.37 -2.79
CA TYR A 90 -8.61 -0.13 -1.34
C TYR A 90 -9.48 1.08 -0.95
N THR A 91 -10.17 1.00 0.18
CA THR A 91 -11.16 2.00 0.61
C THR A 91 -10.99 2.40 2.07
N GLY A 92 -11.64 3.49 2.48
CA GLY A 92 -11.70 3.95 3.87
C GLY A 92 -10.75 5.10 4.15
N VAL A 93 -10.70 5.54 5.42
CA VAL A 93 -10.20 6.85 5.89
C VAL A 93 -9.01 7.45 5.12
N LEU A 94 -7.96 6.67 4.84
CA LEU A 94 -6.81 7.19 4.09
C LEU A 94 -7.15 7.47 2.62
N TYR A 95 -7.83 6.54 1.97
CA TYR A 95 -8.20 6.62 0.54
C TYR A 95 -9.31 7.65 0.33
N ASP A 96 -10.19 7.84 1.32
CA ASP A 96 -11.19 8.90 1.32
C ASP A 96 -10.52 10.29 1.39
N ALA A 97 -9.53 10.46 2.28
CA ALA A 97 -8.77 11.71 2.42
C ALA A 97 -7.81 11.97 1.24
N LEU A 98 -7.30 10.90 0.63
CA LEU A 98 -6.52 10.97 -0.60
C LEU A 98 -7.38 11.49 -1.78
N ASP A 99 -8.69 11.23 -1.73
CA ASP A 99 -9.65 11.46 -2.81
C ASP A 99 -9.11 10.93 -4.15
N ALA A 100 -8.82 9.63 -4.14
CA ALA A 100 -8.14 8.94 -5.23
C ALA A 100 -8.81 9.11 -6.60
N ALA A 101 -10.13 9.24 -6.62
CA ALA A 101 -10.91 9.37 -7.86
C ALA A 101 -10.63 10.69 -8.60
N SER A 102 -10.10 11.72 -7.93
CA SER A 102 -9.75 13.00 -8.57
C SER A 102 -8.29 13.09 -9.01
N LEU A 103 -7.47 12.07 -8.76
CA LEU A 103 -6.07 12.04 -9.17
C LEU A 103 -5.92 11.58 -10.62
N HIS A 104 -5.14 12.33 -11.40
CA HIS A 104 -4.81 11.98 -12.79
C HIS A 104 -3.61 11.03 -12.86
N GLU A 105 -3.34 10.44 -14.02
CA GLU A 105 -2.35 9.37 -14.22
C GLU A 105 -0.95 9.72 -13.69
N GLN A 106 -0.49 10.95 -13.92
CA GLN A 106 0.81 11.43 -13.41
C GLN A 106 0.88 11.48 -11.87
N CYS A 107 -0.23 11.76 -11.19
CA CYS A 107 -0.29 11.67 -9.73
C CYS A 107 -0.18 10.20 -9.28
N LEU A 108 -0.89 9.31 -9.98
CA LEU A 108 -0.92 7.89 -9.65
C LEU A 108 0.45 7.21 -9.84
N SER A 109 1.26 7.65 -10.79
CA SER A 109 2.60 7.07 -11.01
C SER A 109 3.55 7.27 -9.82
N ARG A 110 3.27 8.24 -8.94
CA ARG A 110 4.03 8.50 -7.71
C ARG A 110 3.56 7.66 -6.52
N LEU A 111 2.48 6.90 -6.67
CA LEU A 111 1.82 6.17 -5.60
C LEU A 111 1.99 4.66 -5.78
N ALA A 112 2.35 4.00 -4.69
CA ALA A 112 2.30 2.56 -4.54
C ALA A 112 1.59 2.18 -3.24
N ILE A 113 1.12 0.95 -3.14
CA ILE A 113 0.35 0.47 -1.99
C ILE A 113 1.00 -0.82 -1.48
N GLY A 114 1.36 -0.85 -0.20
CA GLY A 114 1.80 -2.07 0.46
C GLY A 114 0.66 -3.08 0.52
N SER A 115 0.93 -4.36 0.33
CA SER A 115 -0.09 -5.42 0.27
C SER A 115 0.41 -6.70 0.91
N ALA A 116 -0.45 -7.39 1.67
CA ALA A 116 -0.10 -8.69 2.21
C ALA A 116 0.06 -9.73 1.08
N LEU A 117 -0.85 -9.74 0.11
CA LEU A 117 -0.87 -10.67 -1.01
C LEU A 117 0.14 -10.31 -2.10
N PHE A 118 0.26 -9.01 -2.40
CA PHE A 118 1.04 -8.54 -3.54
C PHE A 118 2.39 -7.91 -3.19
N GLY A 119 2.67 -7.72 -1.90
CA GLY A 119 3.89 -7.11 -1.38
C GLY A 119 3.84 -5.59 -1.49
N VAL A 120 4.03 -5.10 -2.71
CA VAL A 120 3.77 -3.71 -3.11
C VAL A 120 3.20 -3.72 -4.52
N VAL A 121 2.21 -2.88 -4.80
CA VAL A 121 1.64 -2.66 -6.14
C VAL A 121 1.64 -1.18 -6.47
N GLY A 122 1.79 -0.83 -7.74
CA GLY A 122 1.55 0.54 -8.22
C GLY A 122 0.08 0.92 -8.06
N ALA A 123 -0.22 2.20 -7.92
CA ALA A 123 -1.60 2.67 -7.75
C ALA A 123 -2.53 2.30 -8.92
N ALA A 124 -1.99 2.26 -10.15
CA ALA A 124 -2.71 1.87 -11.36
C ALA A 124 -2.74 0.36 -11.62
N ASP A 125 -2.01 -0.45 -10.85
CA ASP A 125 -1.99 -1.90 -11.03
C ASP A 125 -3.40 -2.49 -10.85
N HIS A 126 -3.85 -3.30 -11.81
CA HIS A 126 -5.16 -3.92 -11.74
C HIS A 126 -5.14 -5.16 -10.85
N ILE A 127 -5.91 -5.13 -9.76
CA ILE A 127 -5.97 -6.23 -8.78
C ILE A 127 -7.41 -6.71 -8.52
N PRO A 128 -7.60 -8.02 -8.28
CA PRO A 128 -8.90 -8.58 -7.89
C PRO A 128 -9.27 -8.14 -6.48
N HIS A 129 -10.53 -8.37 -6.11
CA HIS A 129 -10.93 -8.31 -4.70
C HIS A 129 -10.34 -9.52 -3.96
N TYR A 130 -9.80 -9.31 -2.76
CA TYR A 130 -9.23 -10.38 -1.95
C TYR A 130 -9.18 -9.99 -0.46
N ARG A 131 -9.08 -11.00 0.40
CA ARG A 131 -8.90 -10.86 1.84
C ARG A 131 -7.65 -11.59 2.31
N LEU A 132 -6.62 -10.80 2.67
CA LEU A 132 -5.43 -11.28 3.36
C LEU A 132 -4.79 -10.10 4.11
N SER A 133 -4.50 -10.28 5.39
CA SER A 133 -3.88 -9.25 6.24
C SER A 133 -2.40 -9.57 6.50
N GLY A 134 -1.57 -8.54 6.73
CA GLY A 134 -0.13 -8.72 6.95
C GLY A 134 0.26 -9.58 8.17
N GLY A 135 -0.65 -9.73 9.14
CA GLY A 135 -0.45 -10.58 10.33
C GLY A 135 -0.90 -12.03 10.17
N THR A 136 -1.46 -12.41 9.01
CA THR A 136 -1.99 -13.75 8.76
C THR A 136 -0.85 -14.77 8.63
N LYS A 137 -1.10 -16.00 9.11
CA LYS A 137 -0.28 -17.17 8.79
C LYS A 137 -0.98 -17.97 7.70
N LEU A 138 -0.29 -18.21 6.60
CA LEU A 138 -0.82 -18.89 5.42
C LEU A 138 0.09 -20.06 5.05
N GLY A 139 -0.46 -21.26 4.93
CA GLY A 139 0.33 -22.48 4.67
C GLY A 139 1.42 -22.72 5.72
N GLY A 140 1.15 -22.41 6.98
CA GLY A 140 2.11 -22.54 8.10
C GLY A 140 3.20 -21.47 8.16
N LYS A 141 3.27 -20.53 7.21
CA LYS A 141 4.26 -19.45 7.16
C LYS A 141 3.63 -18.11 7.53
N THR A 142 4.37 -17.26 8.24
CA THR A 142 3.98 -15.84 8.41
C THR A 142 4.15 -15.08 7.10
N MET A 143 3.45 -13.97 6.90
CA MET A 143 3.68 -13.13 5.72
C MET A 143 5.12 -12.63 5.61
N LYS A 144 5.78 -12.35 6.74
CA LYS A 144 7.20 -11.99 6.76
C LYS A 144 8.09 -13.11 6.20
N ALA A 145 7.76 -14.37 6.52
CA ALA A 145 8.50 -15.53 5.99
C ALA A 145 8.23 -15.77 4.51
N TRP A 146 6.99 -15.51 4.04
CA TRP A 146 6.65 -15.53 2.61
C TRP A 146 7.45 -14.51 1.80
N TRP A 147 7.51 -13.27 2.29
CA TRP A 147 8.18 -12.18 1.56
C TRP A 147 9.69 -12.20 1.69
N GLY A 148 10.24 -12.68 2.81
CA GLY A 148 11.69 -12.73 3.03
C GLY A 148 12.34 -11.36 2.82
N LYS A 149 13.15 -11.22 1.76
CA LYS A 149 13.77 -9.96 1.35
C LYS A 149 13.18 -9.38 0.05
N ALA A 150 12.22 -10.04 -0.57
CA ALA A 150 11.76 -9.70 -1.92
C ALA A 150 11.22 -8.27 -2.02
N ILE A 151 10.38 -7.84 -1.06
CA ILE A 151 9.86 -6.46 -1.03
C ILE A 151 10.98 -5.44 -0.85
N THR A 152 11.94 -5.70 0.04
CA THR A 152 13.10 -4.84 0.24
C THR A 152 13.90 -4.69 -1.06
N GLN A 153 14.24 -5.80 -1.71
CA GLN A 153 15.00 -5.82 -2.96
C GLN A 153 14.25 -5.19 -4.14
N ALA A 154 12.91 -5.17 -4.10
CA ALA A 154 12.10 -4.49 -5.12
C ALA A 154 12.07 -2.97 -4.94
N LEU A 155 12.17 -2.47 -3.69
CA LEU A 155 12.09 -1.05 -3.38
C LEU A 155 13.45 -0.36 -3.26
N GLU A 156 14.53 -1.08 -2.94
CA GLU A 156 15.89 -0.53 -2.84
C GLU A 156 16.32 0.22 -4.11
N PRO A 157 16.16 -0.32 -5.34
CA PRO A 157 16.55 0.40 -6.56
C PRO A 157 15.72 1.67 -6.81
N VAL A 158 14.48 1.73 -6.32
CA VAL A 158 13.66 2.94 -6.39
C VAL A 158 14.21 4.00 -5.44
N HIS A 159 14.57 3.59 -4.22
CA HIS A 159 15.18 4.49 -3.23
C HIS A 159 16.58 4.99 -3.64
N GLU A 160 17.34 4.18 -4.37
CA GLU A 160 18.64 4.60 -4.92
C GLU A 160 18.48 5.67 -6.01
N GLN A 161 17.34 5.70 -6.70
CA GLN A 161 17.04 6.65 -7.77
C GLN A 161 16.31 7.91 -7.27
N GLY A 162 15.82 7.90 -6.03
CA GLY A 162 15.16 9.06 -5.45
C GLY A 162 14.45 8.80 -4.12
N LEU A 163 13.49 9.67 -3.78
CA LEU A 163 12.85 9.68 -2.48
C LEU A 163 11.81 8.56 -2.37
N LEU A 164 12.03 7.65 -1.41
CA LEU A 164 11.04 6.66 -0.99
C LEU A 164 10.38 7.12 0.31
N LEU A 165 9.11 7.52 0.24
CA LEU A 165 8.31 7.92 1.40
C LEU A 165 7.40 6.76 1.83
N ASP A 166 7.85 6.01 2.84
CA ASP A 166 7.15 4.84 3.36
C ASP A 166 6.11 5.23 4.42
N MET A 167 4.86 5.31 3.99
CA MET A 167 3.73 5.61 4.85
C MET A 167 3.04 4.35 5.40
N ARG A 168 3.52 3.14 5.05
CA ARG A 168 2.93 1.87 5.51
C ARG A 168 2.91 1.81 7.04
N SER A 169 1.94 1.08 7.60
CA SER A 169 1.97 0.80 9.04
C SER A 169 3.13 -0.16 9.38
N GLY A 170 3.59 -0.16 10.63
CA GLY A 170 4.75 -0.97 11.04
C GLY A 170 4.63 -2.46 10.70
N ALA A 171 3.41 -3.02 10.77
CA ALA A 171 3.16 -4.41 10.37
C ALA A 171 3.53 -4.67 8.90
N TYR A 172 3.20 -3.75 7.99
CA TYR A 172 3.51 -3.88 6.56
C TYR A 172 4.93 -3.44 6.21
N GLN A 173 5.48 -2.41 6.89
CA GLN A 173 6.90 -2.06 6.77
C GLN A 173 7.79 -3.26 7.14
N SER A 174 7.40 -4.02 8.18
CA SER A 174 8.17 -5.19 8.63
C SER A 174 8.23 -6.36 7.64
N LEU A 175 7.37 -6.35 6.61
CA LEU A 175 7.39 -7.36 5.53
C LEU A 175 8.53 -7.09 4.52
N GLY A 176 9.03 -5.86 4.47
CA GLY A 176 10.09 -5.45 3.56
C GLY A 176 10.60 -4.07 3.92
N PRO A 177 11.42 -3.95 4.98
CA PRO A 177 12.00 -2.67 5.38
C PRO A 177 13.03 -2.22 4.37
N VAL A 178 13.09 -0.91 4.09
CA VAL A 178 14.11 -0.28 3.25
C VAL A 178 14.92 0.66 4.12
N LYS A 179 16.22 0.41 4.24
CA LYS A 179 17.09 1.24 5.07
C LYS A 179 17.21 2.63 4.45
N GLY A 180 17.00 3.68 5.26
CA GLY A 180 17.12 5.07 4.82
C GLY A 180 15.85 5.64 4.17
N ALA A 181 14.81 4.83 3.96
CA ALA A 181 13.52 5.33 3.49
C ALA A 181 12.94 6.35 4.48
N ALA A 182 12.37 7.43 3.94
CA ALA A 182 11.68 8.43 4.75
C ALA A 182 10.36 7.84 5.28
N THR A 183 9.98 8.22 6.50
CA THR A 183 8.74 7.76 7.13
C THR A 183 7.93 8.94 7.64
N VAL A 184 6.61 8.73 7.74
CA VAL A 184 5.68 9.73 8.27
C VAL A 184 5.03 9.24 9.54
N ARG A 185 5.04 10.11 10.56
CA ARG A 185 4.30 9.96 11.80
C ARG A 185 3.37 11.15 12.00
N VAL A 186 2.24 10.90 12.65
CA VAL A 186 1.31 11.94 13.08
C VAL A 186 1.24 11.92 14.61
N GLU A 187 1.49 13.07 15.22
CA GLU A 187 1.48 13.27 16.67
C GLU A 187 0.59 14.46 17.05
N THR A 188 0.03 14.43 18.26
CA THR A 188 -0.61 15.61 18.83
C THR A 188 0.43 16.66 19.21
N THR A 189 -0.01 17.88 19.52
CA THR A 189 0.83 18.93 20.13
C THR A 189 1.52 18.49 21.43
N GLU A 190 0.96 17.51 22.14
CA GLU A 190 1.56 16.88 23.33
C GLU A 190 2.59 15.78 23.00
N GLY A 191 2.86 15.51 21.72
CA GLY A 191 3.78 14.45 21.26
C GLY A 191 3.21 13.04 21.35
N LYS A 192 1.88 12.87 21.44
CA LYS A 192 1.24 11.55 21.47
C LYS A 192 0.88 11.09 20.07
N VAL A 193 1.17 9.84 19.73
CA VAL A 193 0.79 9.25 18.43
C VAL A 193 -0.72 9.19 18.29
N VAL A 194 -1.25 9.78 17.22
CA VAL A 194 -2.68 9.73 16.90
C VAL A 194 -2.98 8.44 16.14
N SER A 195 -3.76 7.52 16.68
CA SER A 195 -4.00 6.22 16.02
C SER A 195 -5.16 6.26 15.02
N HIS A 196 -6.27 6.92 15.37
CA HIS A 196 -7.49 6.96 14.55
C HIS A 196 -7.36 7.91 13.36
N PHE A 197 -6.84 9.14 13.54
CA PHE A 197 -6.71 10.13 12.46
C PHE A 197 -5.40 10.03 11.67
N ASN A 198 -4.42 9.24 12.09
CA ASN A 198 -3.15 9.10 11.34
C ASN A 198 -3.36 8.60 9.90
N LYS A 199 -4.40 7.81 9.64
CA LYS A 199 -4.76 7.43 8.26
C LYS A 199 -5.26 8.61 7.44
N HIS A 200 -6.06 9.48 8.05
CA HIS A 200 -6.64 10.66 7.40
C HIS A 200 -5.54 11.62 6.97
N TYR A 201 -4.72 12.08 7.92
CA TYR A 201 -3.63 13.02 7.65
C TYR A 201 -2.57 12.47 6.67
N LYS A 202 -2.28 11.16 6.71
CA LYS A 202 -1.42 10.53 5.70
C LYS A 202 -2.05 10.54 4.31
N GLY A 203 -3.38 10.40 4.21
CA GLY A 203 -4.10 10.53 2.95
C GLY A 203 -4.04 11.95 2.39
N GLU A 204 -4.26 12.96 3.23
CA GLU A 204 -4.16 14.37 2.82
C GLU A 204 -2.72 14.75 2.43
N LEU A 205 -1.71 14.31 3.18
CA LEU A 205 -0.30 14.53 2.82
C LEU A 205 0.05 13.85 1.49
N ALA A 206 -0.35 12.59 1.31
CA ALA A 206 -0.13 11.88 0.05
C ALA A 206 -0.81 12.59 -1.13
N ARG A 207 -2.02 13.12 -0.93
CA ARG A 207 -2.73 13.94 -1.93
C ARG A 207 -1.95 15.20 -2.28
N ALA A 208 -1.52 15.96 -1.28
CA ALA A 208 -0.77 17.20 -1.49
C ALA A 208 0.52 16.94 -2.29
N LEU A 209 1.27 15.90 -1.93
CA LEU A 209 2.49 15.49 -2.63
C LEU A 209 2.22 14.98 -4.05
N ALA A 210 1.16 14.19 -4.24
CA ALA A 210 0.80 13.66 -5.55
C ALA A 210 0.38 14.78 -6.52
N LEU A 211 -0.34 15.80 -6.04
CA LEU A 211 -0.81 16.94 -6.83
C LEU A 211 0.26 18.03 -7.03
N HIS A 212 1.34 18.03 -6.25
CA HIS A 212 2.39 19.03 -6.38
C HIS A 212 3.07 18.93 -7.76
N GLN A 213 3.28 20.06 -8.44
CA GLN A 213 3.78 20.05 -9.82
C GLN A 213 5.17 19.41 -9.94
N GLN A 214 6.06 19.73 -9.00
CA GLN A 214 7.41 19.18 -8.92
C GLN A 214 7.46 18.04 -7.90
N GLU A 215 8.18 16.97 -8.22
CA GLU A 215 8.41 15.89 -7.27
C GLU A 215 9.35 16.36 -6.16
N ALA A 216 9.04 15.99 -4.92
CA ALA A 216 9.94 16.21 -3.81
C ALA A 216 11.15 15.28 -3.95
N GLU A 217 12.36 15.82 -3.88
CA GLU A 217 13.59 15.04 -3.96
C GLU A 217 14.15 14.74 -2.56
N THR A 218 13.78 15.55 -1.56
CA THR A 218 14.23 15.43 -0.17
C THR A 218 13.07 15.45 0.82
N LEU A 219 13.35 15.08 2.08
CA LEU A 219 12.35 15.17 3.14
C LEU A 219 12.02 16.62 3.52
N ASP A 220 12.94 17.56 3.31
CA ASP A 220 12.69 18.99 3.48
C ASP A 220 11.73 19.52 2.42
N ASP A 221 11.83 19.05 1.17
CA ASP A 221 10.84 19.36 0.12
C ASP A 221 9.45 18.84 0.51
N VAL A 222 9.37 17.61 1.03
CA VAL A 222 8.12 17.04 1.55
C VAL A 222 7.56 17.92 2.66
N ALA A 223 8.40 18.37 3.59
CA ALA A 223 7.98 19.28 4.67
C ALA A 223 7.47 20.62 4.12
N GLY A 224 8.13 21.17 3.09
CA GLY A 224 7.70 22.38 2.41
C GLY A 224 6.32 22.24 1.75
N VAL A 225 6.09 21.13 1.03
CA VAL A 225 4.77 20.82 0.44
C VAL A 225 3.71 20.64 1.53
N ALA A 226 4.04 19.95 2.62
CA ALA A 226 3.13 19.75 3.74
C ALA A 226 2.75 21.08 4.41
N ALA A 227 3.73 21.95 4.66
CA ALA A 227 3.51 23.28 5.24
C ALA A 227 2.65 24.16 4.32
N ALA A 228 2.90 24.13 3.00
CA ALA A 228 2.07 24.83 2.02
C ALA A 228 0.62 24.31 1.97
N ALA A 229 0.41 23.04 2.31
CA ALA A 229 -0.91 22.43 2.46
C ALA A 229 -1.56 22.70 3.83
N GLY A 230 -0.90 23.45 4.72
CA GLY A 230 -1.44 23.86 6.02
C GLY A 230 -1.09 22.94 7.18
N PHE A 231 -0.18 21.97 7.00
CA PHE A 231 0.26 21.09 8.09
C PHE A 231 1.42 21.72 8.88
N GLU A 232 1.36 21.60 10.21
CA GLU A 232 2.55 21.78 11.04
C GLU A 232 3.41 20.52 10.95
N VAL A 233 4.68 20.67 10.59
CA VAL A 233 5.60 19.55 10.38
C VAL A 233 6.97 19.79 11.00
N ARG A 234 7.62 18.69 11.40
CA ARG A 234 9.00 18.66 11.89
C ARG A 234 9.75 17.53 11.19
N VAL A 235 11.01 17.77 10.84
CA VAL A 235 11.90 16.78 10.24
C VAL A 235 12.99 16.41 11.25
N ASP A 236 13.18 15.11 11.46
CA ASP A 236 14.29 14.55 12.26
C ASP A 236 14.89 13.34 11.53
N GLY A 237 16.05 13.55 10.89
CA GLY A 237 16.68 12.54 10.04
C GLY A 237 15.76 12.12 8.89
N GLN A 238 15.29 10.87 8.93
CA GLN A 238 14.36 10.30 7.93
C GLN A 238 12.90 10.23 8.42
N LEU A 239 12.57 10.97 9.47
CA LEU A 239 11.22 11.03 10.01
C LEU A 239 10.62 12.41 9.78
N LEU A 240 9.49 12.44 9.07
CA LEU A 240 8.58 13.59 9.05
C LEU A 240 7.49 13.36 10.09
N THR A 241 7.38 14.28 11.05
CA THR A 241 6.32 14.30 12.05
C THR A 241 5.34 15.41 11.71
N MET A 242 4.09 15.05 11.39
CA MET A 242 2.97 15.99 11.30
C MET A 242 2.40 16.20 12.71
N VAL A 243 2.24 17.46 13.10
CA VAL A 243 1.67 17.87 14.39
C VAL A 243 0.23 18.32 14.18
N VAL A 244 -0.69 17.79 15.00
CA VAL A 244 -2.12 18.07 14.89
C VAL A 244 -2.72 18.43 16.24
N ASP A 245 -3.74 19.29 16.24
CA ASP A 245 -4.37 19.77 17.47
C ASP A 245 -5.25 18.73 18.17
N ARG A 246 -5.62 17.62 17.50
CA ARG A 246 -6.51 16.57 18.01
C ARG A 246 -6.17 15.18 17.50
#